data_AF-A0A4D7JME9-F1
#
_entry.id   AF-A0A4D7JME9-F1
#
_cell.length_a   1.000
_cell.length_b   1.000
_cell.length_c   1.000
_cell.angle_alpha   90.00
_cell.angle_beta   90.00
_cell.angle_gamma   90.00
#
_symmetry.space_group_name_H-M   'P 1'
#
loop_
_entity.id
_entity.type
_entity.pdbx_description
1 polymer ?
#
loop_
_entity_poly.entity_id
_entity_poly.type
_entity_poly.pdbx_seq_one_letter_code
_entity_poly.pdbx_strand_id
1 'polypeptide(L)'
;MSNVYVLSLAVFLVWMLFFDNTNFITTFKLNSKLNNLEKEKEYYEENIQQVEKDRKELLSNTELLEKFARERYFMKKESEDLYIIVDHTE
;
A
#
# COMPACT_ATOMS: atom_id res chain seq x y z
N MET A 1 -12.48 28.66 -55.58
CA MET A 1 -12.98 27.93 -54.39
C MET A 1 -12.14 26.66 -54.11
N SER A 2 -10.81 26.78 -53.98
CA SER A 2 -9.93 25.62 -53.69
C SER A 2 -9.15 25.76 -52.38
N ASN A 3 -9.17 26.96 -51.76
CA ASN A 3 -8.38 27.27 -50.58
C ASN A 3 -9.11 26.93 -49.27
N VAL A 4 -10.45 27.00 -49.27
CA VAL A 4 -11.26 26.78 -48.06
C VAL A 4 -11.27 25.33 -47.62
N TYR A 5 -11.31 24.38 -48.57
CA TYR A 5 -11.25 22.94 -48.29
C TYR A 5 -9.86 22.49 -47.80
N VAL A 6 -8.80 23.09 -48.34
CA VAL A 6 -7.43 22.82 -47.90
C VAL A 6 -7.19 23.42 -46.52
N LEU A 7 -7.70 24.63 -46.26
CA LEU A 7 -7.63 25.26 -44.95
C LEU A 7 -8.44 24.49 -43.91
N SER A 8 -9.65 24.03 -44.23
CA SER A 8 -10.45 23.21 -43.33
C SER A 8 -9.80 21.86 -43.04
N LEU A 9 -9.17 21.24 -44.03
CA LEU A 9 -8.40 20.01 -43.85
C LEU A 9 -7.16 20.24 -42.98
N ALA A 10 -6.43 21.34 -43.21
CA ALA A 10 -5.27 21.69 -42.40
C ALA A 10 -5.66 21.97 -40.94
N VAL A 11 -6.74 22.72 -40.71
CA VAL A 11 -7.28 22.96 -39.37
C VAL A 11 -7.77 21.65 -38.74
N PHE A 12 -8.42 20.76 -39.50
CA PHE A 12 -8.86 19.46 -39.01
C PHE A 12 -7.68 18.54 -38.67
N LEU A 13 -6.59 18.56 -39.44
CA LEU A 13 -5.38 17.80 -39.14
C LEU A 13 -4.65 18.34 -37.92
N VAL A 14 -4.54 19.66 -37.78
CA VAL A 14 -4.04 20.30 -36.56
C VAL A 14 -4.94 19.93 -35.38
N TRP A 15 -6.26 19.97 -35.55
CA TRP A 15 -7.18 19.57 -34.50
C TRP A 15 -6.97 18.10 -34.10
N MET A 16 -6.88 17.19 -35.07
CA MET A 16 -6.67 15.77 -34.78
C MET A 16 -5.30 15.51 -34.13
N LEU A 17 -4.25 16.20 -34.56
CA LEU A 17 -2.90 16.03 -33.99
C LEU A 17 -2.77 16.59 -32.57
N PHE A 18 -3.41 17.72 -32.27
CA PHE A 18 -3.28 18.40 -30.97
C PHE A 18 -4.37 17.98 -29.96
N PHE A 19 -5.61 17.74 -30.40
CA PHE A 19 -6.74 17.42 -29.53
C PHE A 19 -7.08 15.93 -29.44
N ASP A 20 -6.86 15.13 -30.50
CA ASP A 20 -7.23 13.69 -30.50
C ASP A 20 -6.22 12.84 -29.72
N ASN A 21 -5.06 13.41 -29.37
CA ASN A 21 -3.91 12.65 -28.85
C ASN A 21 -3.36 13.16 -27.51
N THR A 22 -4.18 13.80 -26.68
CA THR A 22 -3.79 14.17 -25.31
C THR A 22 -3.73 12.96 -24.36
N ASN A 23 -3.20 11.82 -24.83
CA ASN A 23 -2.91 10.65 -24.02
C ASN A 23 -1.65 10.83 -23.15
N PHE A 24 -0.79 11.80 -23.45
CA PHE A 24 0.48 11.97 -22.72
C PHE A 24 0.29 12.20 -21.22
N ILE A 25 -0.65 13.07 -20.83
CA ILE A 25 -0.95 13.35 -19.42
C ILE A 25 -1.55 12.10 -18.76
N THR A 26 -2.43 11.40 -19.45
CA THR A 26 -3.09 10.19 -18.95
C THR A 26 -2.08 9.06 -18.76
N THR A 27 -1.21 8.81 -19.74
CA THR A 27 -0.13 7.83 -19.67
C THR A 27 0.88 8.18 -18.57
N PHE A 28 1.23 9.46 -18.41
CA PHE A 28 2.09 9.89 -17.30
C PHE A 28 1.44 9.61 -15.93
N LYS A 29 0.16 9.97 -15.76
CA LYS A 29 -0.59 9.67 -14.52
C LYS A 29 -0.71 8.17 -14.27
N LEU A 30 -0.95 7.37 -15.30
CA LEU A 30 -1.01 5.92 -15.20
C LEU A 30 0.34 5.32 -14.79
N ASN A 31 1.44 5.77 -15.40
CA ASN A 31 2.79 5.33 -15.04
C ASN A 31 3.16 5.73 -13.61
N SER A 32 2.81 6.94 -13.18
CA SER A 32 3.01 7.36 -11.79
C SER A 32 2.19 6.52 -10.82
N LYS A 33 0.94 6.18 -11.17
CA LYS A 33 0.09 5.31 -10.35
C LYS A 33 0.64 3.89 -10.29
N LEU A 34 1.13 3.36 -11.41
CA LEU A 34 1.77 2.05 -11.49
C LEU A 34 2.98 1.99 -10.55
N ASN A 35 3.89 2.96 -10.66
CA ASN A 35 5.08 3.04 -9.80
C ASN A 35 4.74 3.17 -8.32
N ASN A 36 3.67 3.89 -7.97
CA ASN A 36 3.21 3.96 -6.58
C ASN A 36 2.67 2.62 -6.08
N LEU A 37 1.90 1.91 -6.90
CA LEU A 37 1.39 0.57 -6.56
C LEU A 37 2.52 -0.45 -6.43
N GLU A 38 3.54 -0.38 -7.28
CA GLU A 38 4.72 -1.25 -7.17
C GLU A 38 5.49 -1.00 -5.88
N LYS A 39 5.69 0.26 -5.48
CA LYS A 39 6.32 0.61 -4.20
C LYS A 39 5.50 0.15 -3.01
N GLU A 40 4.18 0.31 -3.07
CA GLU A 40 3.29 -0.14 -2.00
C GLU A 40 3.31 -1.67 -1.87
N LYS A 41 3.33 -2.37 -3.00
CA LYS A 41 3.51 -3.82 -3.03
C LYS A 41 4.84 -4.24 -2.39
N GLU A 42 5.95 -3.64 -2.81
CA GLU A 42 7.29 -3.94 -2.28
C GLU A 42 7.34 -3.71 -0.76
N TYR A 43 6.81 -2.56 -0.30
CA TYR A 43 6.70 -2.25 1.12
C TYR A 43 5.94 -3.34 1.89
N TYR A 44 4.78 -3.78 1.41
CA TYR A 44 4.02 -4.81 2.10
C TYR A 44 4.68 -6.19 2.04
N GLU A 45 5.34 -6.54 0.93
CA GLU A 45 6.10 -7.79 0.81
C GLU A 45 7.25 -7.84 1.83
N GLU A 46 7.99 -6.74 2.02
CA GLU A 46 9.03 -6.63 3.04
C GLU A 46 8.46 -6.75 4.46
N ASN A 47 7.34 -6.07 4.74
CA ASN A 47 6.69 -6.17 6.05
C ASN A 47 6.19 -7.59 6.35
N ILE A 48 5.64 -8.28 5.35
CA ILE A 48 5.22 -9.68 5.50
C ILE A 48 6.42 -10.55 5.84
N GLN A 49 7.53 -10.42 5.11
CA GLN A 49 8.75 -11.19 5.39
C GLN A 49 9.29 -10.93 6.80
N GLN A 50 9.29 -9.67 7.24
CA GLN A 50 9.73 -9.30 8.58
C GLN A 50 8.81 -9.90 9.65
N VAL A 51 7.50 -9.76 9.50
CA VAL A 51 6.51 -10.33 10.44
C VAL A 51 6.57 -11.85 10.49
N GLU A 52 6.78 -12.52 9.35
CA GLU A 52 6.95 -13.97 9.31
C GLU A 52 8.21 -14.42 10.05
N LYS A 53 9.31 -13.68 9.90
CA LYS A 53 10.56 -13.92 10.63
C LYS A 53 10.35 -13.75 12.13
N ASP A 54 9.78 -12.62 12.55
CA ASP A 54 9.50 -12.33 13.96
C ASP A 54 8.57 -13.38 14.56
N ARG A 55 7.54 -13.78 13.82
CA ARG A 55 6.62 -14.86 14.21
C ARG A 55 7.36 -16.19 14.37
N LYS A 56 8.27 -16.53 13.46
CA LYS A 56 9.05 -17.77 13.54
C LYS A 56 9.98 -17.78 14.75
N GLU A 57 10.62 -16.66 15.05
CA GLU A 57 11.48 -16.49 16.24
C GLU A 57 10.67 -16.51 17.55
N LEU A 58 9.47 -15.91 17.55
CA LEU A 58 8.57 -15.95 18.70
C LEU A 58 8.03 -17.36 18.96
N LEU A 59 7.60 -18.07 17.91
CA LEU A 59 6.98 -19.39 18.03
C LEU A 59 8.00 -20.52 18.20
N SER A 60 9.28 -20.31 17.90
CA SER A 60 10.32 -21.31 18.12
C SER A 60 10.68 -21.47 19.60
N ASN A 61 10.36 -20.48 20.44
CA ASN A 61 10.63 -20.50 21.88
C ASN A 61 9.33 -20.34 22.68
N THR A 62 8.88 -21.43 23.28
CA THR A 62 7.67 -21.48 24.11
C THR A 62 7.68 -20.45 25.26
N GLU A 63 8.85 -20.15 25.83
CA GLU A 63 8.97 -19.17 26.92
C GLU A 63 8.73 -17.74 26.42
N LEU A 64 9.28 -17.39 25.26
CA LEU A 64 9.04 -16.08 24.63
C LEU A 64 7.58 -15.93 24.19
N LEU A 65 6.99 -17.01 23.66
CA LEU A 65 5.58 -17.04 23.30
C LEU A 65 4.66 -16.83 24.52
N GLU A 66 4.92 -17.54 25.63
CA GLU A 66 4.16 -17.39 26.87
C GLU A 66 4.29 -15.98 27.43
N LYS A 67 5.50 -15.41 27.44
CA LYS A 67 5.74 -14.02 27.84
C LYS A 67 4.95 -13.02 26.99
N PHE A 68 5.03 -13.14 25.66
CA PHE A 68 4.31 -12.26 24.73
C PHE A 68 2.79 -12.36 24.90
N ALA A 69 2.26 -13.58 25.04
CA ALA A 69 0.83 -13.81 25.27
C ALA A 69 0.35 -13.18 26.59
N ARG A 70 1.17 -13.26 27.65
CA ARG A 70 0.88 -12.65 28.96
C ARG A 70 0.95 -11.11 28.91
N GLU A 71 1.97 -10.53 28.29
CA GLU A 71 2.17 -9.08 28.27
C GLU A 71 1.23 -8.34 27.31
N ARG A 72 0.94 -8.92 26.13
CA ARG A 72 0.17 -8.24 25.08
C ARG A 72 -1.31 -8.58 25.11
N TYR A 73 -1.64 -9.80 25.49
CA TYR A 73 -3.01 -10.32 25.45
C TYR A 73 -3.54 -10.72 26.82
N PHE A 74 -2.77 -10.53 27.89
CA PHE A 74 -3.15 -10.87 29.26
C PHE A 74 -3.62 -12.32 29.42
N MET A 75 -3.05 -13.23 28.63
CA MET A 75 -3.40 -14.65 28.71
C MET A 75 -2.95 -15.25 30.05
N LYS A 76 -3.77 -16.14 30.62
CA LYS A 76 -3.51 -16.88 31.86
C LYS A 76 -3.84 -18.35 31.70
N LYS A 77 -3.22 -19.23 32.50
CA LYS A 77 -3.64 -20.63 32.60
C LYS A 77 -4.92 -20.72 33.42
N GLU A 78 -5.70 -21.78 33.23
CA GLU A 78 -6.95 -21.98 34.00
C GLU A 78 -6.69 -22.07 35.51
N SER A 79 -5.51 -22.55 35.91
CA SER A 79 -5.08 -22.67 37.31
C SER A 79 -4.50 -21.38 37.91
N GLU A 80 -4.49 -20.27 37.18
CA GLU A 80 -3.87 -19.00 37.60
C GLU A 80 -4.89 -17.86 37.63
N ASP A 81 -4.75 -16.94 38.58
CA ASP A 81 -5.52 -15.69 38.62
C ASP A 81 -4.69 -14.53 38.06
N LEU A 82 -5.30 -13.71 37.19
CA LEU A 82 -4.67 -12.55 36.57
C LEU A 82 -5.13 -11.27 37.28
N TYR A 83 -4.18 -10.49 37.76
CA TYR A 83 -4.41 -9.19 38.38
C TYR A 83 -3.83 -8.09 37.48
N ILE A 84 -4.66 -7.14 37.05
CA ILE A 84 -4.21 -5.95 36.29
C ILE A 84 -4.25 -4.77 37.25
N ILE A 85 -3.08 -4.22 37.56
CA ILE A 85 -2.96 -3.03 38.41
C ILE A 85 -3.04 -1.81 37.49
N VAL A 86 -4.10 -1.03 37.64
CA VAL A 86 -4.28 0.24 36.93
C VAL A 86 -3.97 1.34 37.93
N ASP A 87 -3.00 2.19 37.63
CA ASP A 87 -2.77 3.38 38.46
C ASP A 87 -3.99 4.28 38.35
N HIS A 88 -4.73 4.43 39.45
CA HIS A 88 -5.78 5.43 39.58
C HIS A 88 -5.10 6.80 39.70
N THR A 89 -4.79 7.42 38.58
CA THR A 89 -4.50 8.86 38.55
C THR A 89 -5.85 9.57 38.55
N GLU A 90 -6.22 10.14 39.70
CA GLU A 90 -7.33 11.09 39.86
C GLU A 90 -7.12 12.37 39.04
#